data_AF-A0A1I2RCG6-F1
#
_entry.id   AF-A0A1I2RCG6-F1
#
_cell.length_a   1.000
_cell.length_b   1.000
_cell.length_c   1.000
_cell.angle_alpha   90.00
_cell.angle_beta   90.00
_cell.angle_gamma   90.00
#
_symmetry.space_group_name_H-M   'P 1'
#
loop_
_entity.id
_entity.type
_entity.pdbx_description
1 polymer ?
#
loop_
_entity_poly.entity_id
_entity_poly.type
_entity_poly.pdbx_seq_one_letter_code
_entity_poly.pdbx_strand_id
1 'polypeptide(L)'
;MELLFKREQTSGKMGRINFKLWGKLEVSEDEQALITRYRFDESVLIGSDDSELLRKSVKLGAIVFVIAALLLTYMGGAAVGFWGGVAAGVGAGYWLMNEKRETIFVKDMLHGRNFTCESVVELAKKEAWLEGACGVFRQVMESAKHWDGVERHTIDPLPKEQAKDLILRAA
;
A
#
# COMPACT_ATOMS: atom_id res chain seq x y z
N MET A 1 -19.71 3.46 -6.33
CA MET A 1 -18.30 3.19 -6.61
C MET A 1 -18.05 2.84 -8.08
N GLU A 2 -17.19 3.60 -8.75
CA GLU A 2 -16.70 3.37 -10.11
C GLU A 2 -15.17 3.36 -10.10
N LEU A 3 -14.54 2.52 -10.91
CA LEU A 3 -13.10 2.42 -11.03
C LEU A 3 -12.66 2.99 -12.39
N LEU A 4 -11.87 4.07 -12.34
CA LEU A 4 -11.36 4.74 -13.52
C LEU A 4 -9.93 4.27 -13.81
N PHE A 5 -9.69 3.88 -15.05
CA PHE A 5 -8.35 3.56 -15.55
C PHE A 5 -7.97 4.47 -16.71
N LYS A 6 -6.74 4.98 -16.69
CA LYS A 6 -6.12 5.67 -17.81
C LYS A 6 -4.78 5.00 -18.12
N ARG A 7 -4.61 4.57 -19.37
CA ARG A 7 -3.40 3.90 -19.87
C ARG A 7 -2.57 4.91 -20.63
N GLU A 8 -1.31 5.04 -20.28
CA GLU A 8 -0.37 5.94 -20.96
C GLU A 8 0.90 5.18 -21.35
N GLN A 9 1.40 5.44 -22.56
CA GLN A 9 2.68 4.94 -23.02
C GLN A 9 3.71 6.04 -22.85
N THR A 10 4.78 5.77 -22.08
CA THR A 10 5.89 6.71 -21.92
C THR A 10 7.16 6.10 -22.51
N SER A 11 7.92 6.88 -23.27
CA SER A 11 9.27 6.48 -23.70
C SER A 11 10.21 6.50 -22.49
N GLY A 12 10.75 5.34 -22.12
CA GLY A 12 11.66 5.19 -20.98
C GLY A 12 13.10 5.61 -21.32
N LYS A 13 13.95 5.67 -20.28
CA LYS A 13 15.40 5.88 -20.47
C LYS A 13 15.99 4.65 -21.20
N MET A 14 16.81 4.87 -22.24
CA MET A 14 17.41 3.86 -23.14
C MET A 14 16.45 3.14 -24.10
N GLY A 15 15.41 3.80 -24.62
CA GLY A 15 14.60 3.28 -25.74
C GLY A 15 13.66 2.11 -25.38
N ARG A 16 13.55 1.77 -24.09
CA ARG A 16 12.52 0.85 -23.59
C ARG A 16 11.20 1.59 -23.45
N ILE A 17 10.11 0.97 -23.91
CA ILE A 17 8.76 1.48 -23.74
C ILE A 17 8.32 1.13 -22.31
N ASN A 18 7.95 2.13 -21.52
CA ASN A 18 7.32 1.91 -20.22
C ASN A 18 5.83 2.24 -20.32
N PHE A 19 5.00 1.43 -19.67
CA PHE A 19 3.58 1.69 -19.58
C PHE A 19 3.25 2.28 -18.22
N LYS A 20 2.38 3.28 -18.20
CA LYS A 20 1.82 3.85 -16.98
C LYS A 20 0.33 3.55 -16.95
N LEU A 21 -0.12 3.02 -15.83
CA LEU A 21 -1.52 2.81 -15.53
C LEU A 21 -1.90 3.77 -14.41
N TRP A 22 -2.76 4.73 -14.70
CA TRP A 22 -3.39 5.55 -13.67
C TRP A 22 -4.71 4.89 -13.27
N GLY A 23 -4.89 4.66 -11.98
CA GLY A 23 -6.12 4.13 -11.40
C GLY A 23 -6.69 5.09 -10.36
N LYS A 24 -7.99 5.38 -10.42
CA LYS A 24 -8.69 6.18 -9.40
C LYS A 24 -10.05 5.55 -9.08
N LEU A 25 -10.39 5.52 -7.81
CA LEU A 25 -11.70 5.10 -7.32
C LEU A 25 -12.59 6.31 -7.13
N GLU A 26 -13.73 6.34 -7.82
CA GLU A 26 -14.77 7.33 -7.59
C GLU A 26 -15.86 6.73 -6.72
N VAL A 27 -16.09 7.37 -5.58
CA VAL A 27 -17.03 6.95 -4.56
C VAL A 27 -18.13 7.99 -4.41
N SER A 28 -19.35 7.55 -4.11
CA SER A 28 -20.43 8.48 -3.78
C SER A 28 -20.21 9.13 -2.41
N GLU A 29 -20.96 10.18 -2.09
CA GLU A 29 -20.86 10.86 -0.78
C GLU A 29 -21.15 9.91 0.39
N ASP A 30 -22.13 9.01 0.26
CA ASP A 30 -22.46 7.99 1.26
C ASP A 30 -21.31 7.00 1.47
N GLU A 31 -20.68 6.55 0.38
CA GLU A 31 -19.53 5.67 0.41
C GLU A 31 -18.31 6.36 1.07
N GLN A 32 -18.09 7.64 0.76
CA GLN A 32 -17.03 8.44 1.37
C GLN A 32 -17.23 8.64 2.88
N ALA A 33 -18.49 8.79 3.32
CA ALA A 33 -18.83 8.87 4.73
C ALA A 33 -18.50 7.56 5.47
N LEU A 34 -18.79 6.40 4.86
CA LEU A 34 -18.43 5.09 5.42
C LEU A 34 -16.90 4.90 5.51
N ILE A 35 -16.17 5.30 4.47
CA ILE A 35 -14.70 5.24 4.46
C ILE A 35 -14.12 6.04 5.62
N THR A 36 -14.62 7.26 5.81
CA THR A 36 -14.16 8.15 6.88
C THR A 36 -14.54 7.61 8.25
N ARG A 37 -15.76 7.08 8.40
CA ARG A 37 -16.28 6.53 9.65
C ARG A 37 -15.49 5.34 10.16
N TYR A 38 -15.14 4.41 9.28
CA TYR A 38 -14.39 3.19 9.63
C TYR A 38 -12.88 3.29 9.39
N ARG A 39 -12.38 4.48 8.98
CA ARG A 39 -10.97 4.72 8.63
C ARG A 39 -10.44 3.73 7.59
N PHE A 40 -11.25 3.41 6.59
CA PHE A 40 -10.83 2.54 5.50
C PHE A 40 -9.74 3.20 4.63
N ASP A 41 -9.55 4.51 4.73
CA ASP A 41 -8.48 5.26 4.05
C ASP A 41 -7.08 4.75 4.40
N GLU A 42 -6.87 4.31 5.65
CA GLU A 42 -5.62 3.72 6.13
C GLU A 42 -5.53 2.20 5.90
N SER A 43 -6.62 1.58 5.47
CA SER A 43 -6.63 0.15 5.21
C SER A 43 -5.83 -0.21 3.96
N VAL A 44 -5.13 -1.34 4.04
CA VAL A 44 -4.37 -1.90 2.94
C VAL A 44 -5.35 -2.61 2.01
N LEU A 45 -5.50 -2.10 0.79
CA LEU A 45 -6.32 -2.73 -0.25
C LEU A 45 -5.60 -3.94 -0.84
N ILE A 46 -4.29 -3.81 -1.03
CA ILE A 46 -3.42 -4.86 -1.57
C ILE A 46 -2.16 -4.89 -0.71
N GLY A 47 -1.97 -5.98 0.02
CA GLY A 47 -0.77 -6.23 0.82
C GLY A 47 0.27 -6.98 0.00
N SER A 48 1.44 -6.37 -0.20
CA SER A 48 2.63 -7.04 -0.71
C SER A 48 3.68 -7.17 0.38
N ASP A 49 4.57 -8.17 0.26
CA ASP A 49 5.72 -8.30 1.15
C ASP A 49 6.77 -7.24 0.81
N ASP A 50 6.65 -6.07 1.43
CA ASP A 50 7.57 -4.93 1.23
C ASP A 50 8.91 -5.09 1.97
N SER A 51 9.22 -6.28 2.55
CA SER A 51 10.43 -6.51 3.33
C SER A 51 11.72 -6.32 2.52
N GLU A 52 11.74 -6.74 1.26
CA GLU A 52 12.88 -6.54 0.36
C GLU A 52 13.04 -5.06 0.00
N LEU A 53 11.93 -4.35 -0.20
CA LEU A 53 11.92 -2.92 -0.48
C LEU A 53 12.48 -2.12 0.69
N LEU A 54 12.07 -2.45 1.92
CA LEU A 54 12.56 -1.85 3.14
C LEU A 54 14.07 -2.08 3.30
N ARG A 55 14.55 -3.29 3.01
CA ARG A 55 16.00 -3.57 3.02
C ARG A 55 16.75 -2.75 1.98
N LYS A 56 16.19 -2.56 0.77
CA LYS A 56 16.78 -1.71 -0.28
C LYS A 56 16.77 -0.23 0.09
N SER A 57 15.70 0.27 0.71
CA SER A 57 15.59 1.67 1.14
C SER A 57 16.54 2.00 2.27
N VAL A 58 16.70 1.10 3.25
CA VAL A 58 17.68 1.26 4.34
C VAL A 58 19.10 1.27 3.78
N LYS A 59 19.44 0.37 2.85
CA LYS A 59 20.76 0.36 2.20
C LYS A 59 21.03 1.65 1.45
N LEU A 60 20.07 2.12 0.65
CA LEU A 60 20.21 3.37 -0.11
C LEU A 60 20.33 4.57 0.84
N GLY A 61 19.47 4.64 1.86
CA GLY A 61 19.49 5.70 2.86
C GLY A 61 20.81 5.76 3.63
N ALA A 62 21.39 4.60 3.96
CA ALA A 62 22.71 4.52 4.59
C ALA A 62 23.83 5.02 3.68
N ILE A 63 23.81 4.67 2.38
CA ILE A 63 24.80 5.16 1.41
C ILE A 63 24.69 6.69 1.26
N VAL A 64 23.47 7.20 1.09
CA VAL A 64 23.23 8.65 0.97
C VAL A 64 23.62 9.38 2.25
N PHE A 65 23.33 8.81 3.42
CA PHE A 65 23.77 9.33 4.71
C PHE A 65 25.28 9.51 4.76
N VAL A 66 26.06 8.46 4.43
CA VAL A 66 27.53 8.51 4.50
C VAL A 66 28.08 9.58 3.55
N ILE A 67 27.59 9.61 2.30
CA ILE A 67 28.06 10.58 1.29
C ILE A 67 27.73 12.01 1.71
N ALA A 68 26.47 12.26 2.10
CA ALA A 68 26.03 13.58 2.52
C ALA A 68 26.71 14.03 3.81
N ALA A 69 26.91 13.13 4.78
CA ALA A 69 27.59 13.43 6.03
C ALA A 69 29.05 13.84 5.80
N LEU A 70 29.78 13.12 4.94
CA LEU A 70 31.17 13.46 4.62
C LEU A 70 31.28 14.81 3.90
N LEU A 71 30.43 15.06 2.89
CA LEU A 71 30.41 16.33 2.16
C LEU A 71 30.05 17.51 3.06
N LEU A 72 28.99 17.38 3.85
CA LEU A 72 28.52 18.45 4.73
C LEU A 72 29.45 18.66 5.93
N THR A 73 30.13 17.62 6.41
CA THR A 73 31.19 17.76 7.43
C THR A 73 32.35 18.60 6.90
N TYR A 74 32.77 18.35 5.66
CA TYR A 74 33.83 19.12 5.01
C TYR A 74 33.46 20.61 4.85
N MET A 75 32.20 20.92 4.56
CA MET A 75 31.75 22.29 4.31
C MET A 75 31.35 23.08 5.56
N GLY A 76 30.76 22.43 6.57
CA GLY A 76 30.09 23.11 7.70
C GLY A 76 30.43 22.55 9.08
N GLY A 77 31.36 21.60 9.18
CA GLY A 77 31.77 20.96 10.43
C GLY A 77 30.93 19.74 10.82
N ALA A 78 31.41 19.01 11.83
CA ALA A 78 30.90 17.68 12.17
C ALA A 78 29.41 17.64 12.57
N ALA A 79 28.92 18.66 13.27
CA ALA A 79 27.52 18.72 13.67
C ALA A 79 26.57 18.89 12.47
N VAL A 80 26.93 19.77 11.53
CA VAL A 80 26.16 20.00 10.29
C VAL A 80 26.22 18.76 9.40
N GLY A 81 27.39 18.13 9.31
CA GLY A 81 27.59 16.88 8.61
C GLY A 81 26.69 15.76 9.11
N PHE A 82 26.69 15.51 10.42
CA PHE A 82 25.88 14.45 11.01
C PHE A 82 24.38 14.68 10.79
N TRP A 83 23.85 15.84 11.20
CA TRP A 83 22.41 16.11 11.09
C TRP A 83 21.93 16.26 9.64
N GLY A 84 22.72 16.91 8.79
CA GLY A 84 22.43 17.01 7.36
C GLY A 84 22.49 15.66 6.65
N GLY A 85 23.44 14.80 7.04
CA GLY A 85 23.51 13.41 6.59
C GLY A 85 22.27 12.62 6.99
N VAL A 86 21.83 12.72 8.25
CA VAL A 86 20.61 12.02 8.74
C VAL A 86 19.40 12.46 7.92
N ALA A 87 19.21 13.78 7.76
CA ALA A 87 18.09 14.32 6.98
C ALA A 87 18.09 13.81 5.53
N ALA A 88 19.26 13.81 4.87
CA ALA A 88 19.41 13.34 3.50
C ALA A 88 19.17 11.82 3.38
N GLY A 89 19.73 11.02 4.29
CA GLY A 89 19.58 9.57 4.29
C GLY A 89 18.14 9.13 4.53
N VAL A 90 17.47 9.73 5.53
CA VAL A 90 16.05 9.49 5.81
C VAL A 90 15.19 9.94 4.63
N GLY A 91 15.46 11.12 4.06
CA GLY A 91 14.73 11.64 2.91
C GLY A 91 14.84 10.74 1.67
N ALA A 92 16.05 10.26 1.35
CA ALA A 92 16.27 9.36 0.23
C ALA A 92 15.63 7.97 0.45
N GLY A 93 15.73 7.43 1.66
CA GLY A 93 15.08 6.17 2.03
C GLY A 93 13.56 6.27 1.93
N TYR A 94 12.98 7.36 2.46
CA TYR A 94 11.55 7.64 2.37
C TYR A 94 11.08 7.82 0.92
N TRP A 95 11.83 8.56 0.10
CA TRP A 95 11.53 8.74 -1.31
C TRP A 95 11.50 7.42 -2.07
N LEU A 96 12.49 6.54 -1.86
CA LEU A 96 12.51 5.22 -2.50
C LEU A 96 11.31 4.36 -2.07
N MET A 97 10.99 4.35 -0.76
CA MET A 97 9.80 3.63 -0.30
C MET A 97 8.54 4.21 -0.91
N ASN A 98 8.40 5.54 -0.99
CA ASN A 98 7.22 6.15 -1.58
C ASN A 98 7.04 5.82 -3.06
N GLU A 99 8.13 5.87 -3.84
CA GLU A 99 8.07 5.65 -5.28
C GLU A 99 7.85 4.18 -5.65
N LYS A 100 8.40 3.24 -4.86
CA LYS A 100 8.42 1.81 -5.18
C LYS A 100 7.54 0.93 -4.28
N ARG A 101 6.72 1.52 -3.42
CA ARG A 101 5.76 0.78 -2.59
C ARG A 101 4.86 -0.07 -3.48
N GLU A 102 4.80 -1.37 -3.27
CA GLU A 102 3.85 -2.24 -3.97
C GLU A 102 2.53 -2.35 -3.20
N THR A 103 2.57 -2.10 -1.88
CA THR A 103 1.37 -1.97 -1.05
C THR A 103 0.53 -0.79 -1.53
N ILE A 104 -0.76 -1.04 -1.75
CA ILE A 104 -1.73 -0.04 -2.20
C ILE A 104 -2.73 0.18 -1.07
N PHE A 105 -2.81 1.43 -0.60
CA PHE A 105 -3.80 1.85 0.37
C PHE A 105 -5.06 2.34 -0.33
N VAL A 106 -6.20 2.29 0.35
CA VAL A 106 -7.45 2.84 -0.19
C VAL A 106 -7.32 4.34 -0.48
N LYS A 107 -6.64 5.10 0.39
CA LYS A 107 -6.37 6.53 0.14
C LYS A 107 -5.64 6.81 -1.18
N ASP A 108 -4.74 5.91 -1.60
CA ASP A 108 -3.98 6.08 -2.85
C ASP A 108 -4.92 5.97 -4.05
N MET A 109 -5.91 5.08 -3.96
CA MET A 109 -6.93 4.90 -5.00
C MET A 109 -7.94 6.05 -5.01
N LEU A 110 -8.30 6.63 -3.86
CA LEU A 110 -9.22 7.77 -3.79
C LEU A 110 -8.64 9.03 -4.47
N HIS A 111 -7.35 9.31 -4.25
CA HIS A 111 -6.67 10.45 -4.87
C HIS A 111 -6.21 10.17 -6.30
N GLY A 112 -6.10 8.89 -6.66
CA GLY A 112 -5.59 8.43 -7.94
C GLY A 112 -4.07 8.20 -7.88
N ARG A 113 -3.64 7.03 -8.36
CA ARG A 113 -2.24 6.61 -8.32
C ARG A 113 -1.76 6.14 -9.68
N ASN A 114 -0.53 6.51 -10.02
CA ASN A 114 0.16 6.02 -11.20
C ASN A 114 0.99 4.77 -10.87
N PHE A 115 0.81 3.72 -11.66
CA PHE A 115 1.56 2.48 -11.60
C PHE A 115 2.44 2.37 -12.85
N THR A 116 3.75 2.24 -12.65
CA THR A 116 4.66 1.89 -13.74
C THR A 116 4.63 0.39 -13.98
N CYS A 117 4.58 0.00 -15.25
CA CYS A 117 4.57 -1.38 -15.72
C CYS A 117 5.65 -1.54 -16.78
N GLU A 118 6.44 -2.61 -16.71
CA GLU A 118 7.53 -2.88 -17.64
C GLU A 118 7.03 -3.54 -18.93
N SER A 119 5.84 -4.15 -18.90
CA SER A 119 5.24 -4.83 -20.05
C SER A 119 3.73 -4.62 -20.16
N VAL A 120 3.20 -4.82 -21.36
CA VAL A 120 1.75 -4.78 -21.64
C VAL A 120 1.00 -5.87 -20.87
N VAL A 121 1.60 -7.05 -20.74
CA VAL A 121 1.01 -8.17 -19.99
C VAL A 121 0.92 -7.83 -18.50
N GLU A 122 1.96 -7.20 -17.96
CA GLU A 122 1.95 -6.73 -16.57
C GLU A 122 0.89 -5.64 -16.35
N LEU A 123 0.71 -4.72 -17.31
CA LEU A 123 -0.35 -3.72 -17.26
C LEU A 123 -1.73 -4.38 -17.18
N ALA A 124 -2.04 -5.31 -18.10
CA ALA A 124 -3.32 -6.02 -18.09
C ALA A 124 -3.53 -6.84 -16.80
N LYS A 125 -2.47 -7.46 -16.29
CA LYS A 125 -2.50 -8.19 -15.00
C LYS A 125 -2.80 -7.24 -13.83
N LYS A 126 -2.17 -6.06 -13.78
CA LYS A 126 -2.43 -5.06 -12.74
C LYS A 126 -3.85 -4.50 -12.83
N GLU A 127 -4.38 -4.28 -14.02
CA GLU A 127 -5.77 -3.85 -14.20
C GLU A 127 -6.76 -4.87 -13.64
N ALA A 128 -6.66 -6.13 -14.07
CA ALA A 128 -7.53 -7.20 -13.59
C ALA A 128 -7.42 -7.39 -12.07
N TRP A 129 -6.21 -7.24 -11.52
CA TRP A 129 -5.97 -7.37 -10.10
C TRP A 129 -6.57 -6.21 -9.29
N LEU A 130 -6.44 -4.97 -9.77
CA LEU A 130 -7.04 -3.79 -9.16
C LEU A 130 -8.57 -3.85 -9.22
N GLU A 131 -9.12 -4.30 -10.34
CA GLU A 131 -10.57 -4.52 -10.49
C GLU A 131 -11.08 -5.56 -9.47
N GLY A 132 -10.40 -6.69 -9.32
CA GLY A 132 -10.73 -7.71 -8.33
C GLY A 132 -10.65 -7.18 -6.89
N ALA A 133 -9.57 -6.47 -6.54
CA ALA A 133 -9.38 -5.92 -5.20
C ALA A 133 -10.44 -4.85 -4.87
N CYS A 134 -10.73 -3.95 -5.80
CA CYS A 134 -11.79 -2.94 -5.64
C CYS A 134 -13.18 -3.60 -5.57
N GLY A 135 -13.39 -4.68 -6.31
CA GLY A 135 -14.62 -5.48 -6.25
C GLY A 135 -14.85 -6.07 -4.86
N VAL A 136 -13.82 -6.67 -4.25
CA VAL A 136 -13.88 -7.17 -2.86
C VAL A 136 -14.09 -6.02 -1.88
N PHE A 137 -13.37 -4.92 -2.04
CA PHE A 137 -13.53 -3.74 -1.18
C PHE A 137 -14.95 -3.18 -1.20
N ARG A 138 -15.59 -3.16 -2.38
CA ARG A 138 -17.01 -2.78 -2.47
C ARG A 138 -17.89 -3.70 -1.63
N GLN A 139 -17.66 -5.02 -1.64
CA GLN A 139 -18.43 -5.95 -0.81
C GLN A 139 -18.19 -5.71 0.69
N VAL A 140 -16.96 -5.39 1.09
CA VAL A 140 -16.64 -5.01 2.47
C VAL A 140 -17.39 -3.75 2.86
N MET A 141 -17.46 -2.74 1.99
CA MET A 141 -18.22 -1.51 2.24
C MET A 141 -19.72 -1.75 2.36
N GLU A 142 -20.29 -2.64 1.54
CA GLU A 142 -21.69 -3.05 1.66
C GLU A 142 -21.95 -3.78 2.99
N SER A 143 -21.05 -4.68 3.41
CA SER A 143 -21.12 -5.31 4.73
C SER A 143 -21.01 -4.29 5.87
N ALA A 144 -20.12 -3.29 5.72
CA ALA A 144 -19.86 -2.27 6.73
C ALA A 144 -21.06 -1.37 7.03
N LYS A 145 -22.02 -1.25 6.10
CA LYS A 145 -23.31 -0.59 6.36
C LYS A 145 -24.10 -1.25 7.49
N HIS A 146 -23.85 -2.54 7.75
CA HIS A 146 -24.58 -3.34 8.74
C HIS A 146 -23.78 -3.65 10.00
N TRP A 147 -22.52 -3.24 10.11
CA TRP A 147 -21.64 -3.59 11.24
C TRP A 147 -22.08 -3.02 12.59
N ASP A 148 -22.85 -1.92 12.60
CA ASP A 148 -23.41 -1.38 13.84
C ASP A 148 -24.59 -2.22 14.39
N GLY A 149 -25.08 -3.19 13.60
CA GLY A 149 -26.12 -4.11 14.01
C GLY A 149 -25.61 -5.14 15.02
N VAL A 150 -26.39 -5.39 16.08
CA VAL A 150 -26.11 -6.49 17.00
C VAL A 150 -26.63 -7.80 16.39
N GLU A 151 -25.75 -8.59 15.79
CA GLU A 151 -26.07 -9.93 15.34
C GLU A 151 -25.99 -10.93 16.51
N ARG A 152 -27.11 -11.63 16.78
CA ARG A 152 -27.13 -12.71 17.77
C ARG A 152 -26.78 -14.03 17.09
N HIS A 153 -25.56 -14.48 17.29
CA HIS A 153 -25.13 -15.83 16.92
C HIS A 153 -25.33 -16.76 18.12
N THR A 154 -26.30 -17.67 18.04
CA THR A 154 -26.50 -18.70 19.06
C THR A 154 -25.44 -19.79 18.89
N ILE A 155 -24.50 -19.86 19.83
CA ILE A 155 -23.50 -20.93 19.87
C ILE A 155 -24.14 -22.12 20.55
N ASP A 156 -24.58 -23.09 19.74
CA ASP A 156 -25.12 -24.34 20.27
C ASP A 156 -24.02 -25.17 20.95
N PRO A 157 -24.29 -25.76 22.12
CA PRO A 157 -23.30 -26.57 22.82
C PRO A 157 -22.99 -27.83 22.02
N LEU A 158 -21.70 -28.02 21.70
CA LEU A 158 -21.21 -29.23 21.06
C LEU A 158 -21.34 -30.44 22.01
N PRO A 159 -21.59 -31.66 21.48
CA PRO A 159 -21.52 -32.89 22.25
C PRO A 159 -20.15 -33.05 22.96
N LYS A 160 -20.14 -33.64 24.16
CA LYS A 160 -18.94 -33.77 25.03
C LYS A 160 -17.67 -34.22 24.30
N GLU A 161 -17.78 -35.23 23.43
CA GLU A 161 -16.63 -35.78 22.69
C GLU A 161 -16.07 -34.78 21.65
N GLN A 162 -16.95 -34.04 20.96
CA GLN A 162 -16.55 -33.03 19.96
C GLN A 162 -16.01 -31.77 20.63
N ALA A 163 -16.59 -31.37 21.77
CA ALA A 163 -16.07 -30.27 22.58
C ALA A 163 -14.66 -30.57 23.09
N LYS A 164 -14.40 -31.80 23.54
CA LYS A 164 -13.06 -32.24 23.99
C LYS A 164 -12.04 -32.21 22.85
N ASP A 165 -12.38 -32.71 21.67
CA ASP A 165 -11.49 -32.68 20.50
C ASP A 165 -11.20 -31.23 20.05
N LEU A 166 -12.22 -30.36 20.06
CA LEU A 166 -12.05 -28.96 19.69
C LEU A 166 -11.18 -28.18 20.69
N ILE A 167 -11.32 -28.45 21.99
CA ILE A 167 -10.45 -27.89 23.04
C ILE A 167 -9.00 -28.36 22.85
N LEU A 168 -8.79 -29.65 22.54
CA LEU A 168 -7.45 -30.20 22.32
C LEU A 168 -6.77 -29.66 21.06
N ARG A 169 -7.53 -29.25 20.04
CA ARG A 169 -7.00 -28.60 18.82
C ARG A 169 -6.76 -27.10 18.96
N ALA A 170 -7.48 -26.45 19.88
CA ALA A 170 -7.39 -25.01 20.09
C ALA A 170 -6.32 -24.60 21.11
N ALA A 171 -5.84 -25.54 21.93
CA ALA A 171 -4.71 -25.38 22.86
C ALA A 171 -3.38 -25.67 22.16
#